data_AF-A0A2U3LBU5-F1
#
_entry.id   AF-A0A2U3LBU5-F1
#
_cell.length_a   1.000
_cell.length_b   1.000
_cell.length_c   1.000
_cell.angle_alpha   90.00
_cell.angle_beta   90.00
_cell.angle_gamma   90.00
#
_symmetry.space_group_name_H-M   'P 1'
#
loop_
_entity.id
_entity.type
_entity.pdbx_description
1 polymer ?
#
loop_
_entity_poly.entity_id
_entity_poly.type
_entity_poly.pdbx_seq_one_letter_code
_entity_poly.pdbx_strand_id
1 'polypeptide(L)'
;MPGKLYASDEDLEKDTQPETQAPWPAHGFLAKAKVDQEHWITVGVPESVHAMVSGSSIFTPIKQDRGVNAVVFSAADQVMASGYSWEEFRKQLAYKPLLIVQRDGRGNEIGFTADPNYRAYMDGLNLLFINAVFRGPAHAGGGGGFTEEEEERHALQR
;
A
#
# COMPACT_ATOMS: atom_id res chain seq x y z
N MET A 1 -24.62 -15.73 -24.98
CA MET A 1 -25.39 -15.05 -23.93
C MET A 1 -26.83 -14.92 -24.41
N PRO A 2 -27.85 -15.31 -23.63
CA PRO A 2 -29.24 -14.97 -23.94
C PRO A 2 -29.44 -13.45 -23.96
N GLY A 3 -30.29 -12.93 -24.86
CA GLY A 3 -30.51 -11.49 -25.02
C GLY A 3 -31.36 -10.90 -23.89
N LYS A 4 -30.91 -9.78 -23.33
CA LYS A 4 -31.63 -9.01 -22.30
C LYS A 4 -32.33 -7.82 -22.94
N LEU A 5 -33.61 -7.59 -22.58
CA LEU A 5 -34.36 -6.41 -23.01
C LEU A 5 -34.10 -5.27 -22.03
N TYR A 6 -33.60 -4.14 -22.53
CA TYR A 6 -33.45 -2.91 -21.76
C TYR A 6 -34.69 -2.02 -21.97
N ALA A 7 -35.26 -1.52 -20.88
CA ALA A 7 -36.47 -0.68 -20.92
C ALA A 7 -36.13 0.81 -21.09
N SER A 8 -34.90 1.21 -20.80
CA SER A 8 -34.42 2.59 -20.88
C SER A 8 -32.92 2.64 -21.23
N ASP A 9 -32.47 3.80 -21.72
CA ASP A 9 -31.05 4.05 -21.99
C ASP A 9 -30.20 3.96 -20.71
N GLU A 10 -30.74 4.33 -19.55
CA GLU A 10 -30.07 4.20 -18.24
C GLU A 10 -29.89 2.74 -17.80
N ASP A 11 -30.84 1.85 -18.14
CA ASP A 11 -30.73 0.41 -17.85
C ASP A 11 -29.64 -0.25 -18.69
N LEU A 12 -29.52 0.16 -19.95
CA LEU A 12 -28.43 -0.26 -20.83
C LEU A 12 -27.09 0.25 -20.27
N GLU A 13 -27.02 1.52 -19.88
CA GLU A 13 -25.79 2.13 -19.40
C GLU A 13 -25.29 1.46 -18.11
N LYS A 14 -26.19 1.17 -17.15
CA LYS A 14 -25.87 0.42 -15.93
C LYS A 14 -25.36 -1.00 -16.21
N ASP A 15 -25.98 -1.72 -17.14
CA ASP A 15 -25.60 -3.12 -17.44
C ASP A 15 -24.31 -3.20 -18.28
N THR A 16 -23.96 -2.11 -18.97
CA THR A 16 -22.73 -2.00 -19.76
C THR A 16 -21.56 -1.49 -18.93
N GLN A 17 -21.82 -0.84 -17.79
CA GLN A 17 -20.75 -0.43 -16.88
C GLN A 17 -20.03 -1.65 -16.29
N PRO A 18 -18.69 -1.66 -16.28
CA PRO A 18 -17.95 -2.75 -15.68
C PRO A 18 -18.22 -2.84 -14.18
N GLU A 19 -18.50 -4.04 -13.67
CA GLU A 19 -18.75 -4.31 -12.25
C GLU A 19 -17.58 -3.90 -11.35
N THR A 20 -16.36 -3.86 -11.90
CA THR A 20 -15.15 -3.37 -11.21
C THR A 20 -14.30 -2.58 -12.21
N GLN A 21 -14.28 -1.26 -12.07
CA GLN A 21 -13.40 -0.40 -12.86
C GLN A 21 -12.13 -0.08 -12.06
N ALA A 22 -10.97 -0.36 -12.65
CA ALA A 22 -9.71 0.12 -12.09
C ALA A 22 -9.70 1.67 -12.08
N PRO A 23 -9.03 2.29 -11.11
CA PRO A 23 -8.89 3.75 -11.08
C PRO A 23 -8.28 4.24 -12.39
N TRP A 24 -8.75 5.40 -12.87
CA TRP A 24 -8.07 6.06 -13.98
C TRP A 24 -6.61 6.32 -13.61
N PRO A 25 -5.65 5.96 -14.48
CA PRO A 25 -4.24 6.04 -14.15
C PRO A 25 -3.80 7.49 -13.93
N ALA A 26 -3.01 7.70 -12.89
CA ALA A 26 -2.37 8.98 -12.62
C ALA A 26 -1.23 9.23 -13.62
N HIS A 27 -1.14 10.46 -14.12
CA HIS A 27 -0.11 10.90 -15.08
C HIS A 27 1.24 11.23 -14.43
N GLY A 28 1.42 10.91 -13.15
CA GLY A 28 2.59 11.30 -12.37
C GLY A 28 2.31 12.55 -11.54
N PHE A 29 2.26 12.39 -10.22
CA PHE A 29 2.20 13.51 -9.28
C PHE A 29 2.95 13.16 -7.99
N LEU A 30 3.34 14.18 -7.23
CA LEU A 30 3.96 13.97 -5.92
C LEU A 30 2.89 13.83 -4.86
N ALA A 31 2.84 12.65 -4.25
CA ALA A 31 1.94 12.33 -3.18
C ALA A 31 2.63 12.47 -1.81
N LYS A 32 2.01 13.16 -0.87
CA LYS A 32 2.46 13.28 0.52
C LYS A 32 2.02 12.07 1.33
N ALA A 33 2.95 11.43 2.02
CA ALA A 33 2.68 10.32 2.93
C ALA A 33 3.16 10.64 4.35
N LYS A 34 2.45 10.10 5.34
CA LYS A 34 2.75 10.17 6.77
C LYS A 34 3.55 8.94 7.17
N VAL A 35 4.58 9.17 7.98
CA VAL A 35 5.51 8.16 8.44
C VAL A 35 5.23 7.86 9.90
N ASP A 36 5.05 6.58 10.22
CA ASP A 36 5.02 6.12 11.61
C ASP A 36 6.41 6.26 12.23
N GLN A 37 6.58 7.13 13.22
CA GLN A 37 7.88 7.41 13.83
C GLN A 37 8.32 6.37 14.87
N GLU A 38 7.43 5.46 15.27
CA GLU A 38 7.72 4.47 16.32
C GLU A 38 8.30 3.16 15.74
N HIS A 39 8.19 2.95 14.43
CA HIS A 39 8.64 1.73 13.78
C HIS A 39 10.15 1.74 13.45
N TRP A 40 10.81 0.59 13.54
CA TRP A 40 12.27 0.50 13.32
C TRP A 40 12.69 0.86 11.88
N ILE A 41 11.81 0.67 10.90
CA ILE A 41 12.09 0.90 9.47
C ILE A 41 12.12 2.39 9.11
N THR A 42 11.49 3.23 9.91
CA THR A 42 11.30 4.67 9.67
C THR A 42 12.27 5.53 10.47
N VAL A 43 13.20 4.92 11.22
CA VAL A 43 14.19 5.66 12.01
C VAL A 43 15.02 6.60 11.13
N GLY A 44 15.05 7.88 11.50
CA GLY A 44 15.77 8.94 10.79
C GLY A 44 15.02 9.51 9.58
N VAL A 45 13.79 9.05 9.32
CA VAL A 45 12.93 9.57 8.26
C VAL A 45 11.99 10.65 8.85
N PRO A 46 11.81 11.79 8.17
CA PRO A 46 10.89 12.84 8.66
C PRO A 46 9.44 12.33 8.78
N GLU A 47 8.62 13.01 9.59
CA GLU A 47 7.20 12.68 9.82
C GLU A 47 6.35 12.60 8.54
N SER A 48 6.79 13.28 7.49
CA SER A 48 6.17 13.18 6.18
C SER A 48 7.21 13.07 5.08
N VAL A 49 6.92 12.22 4.10
CA VAL A 49 7.71 12.02 2.89
C VAL A 49 6.86 12.25 1.66
N HIS A 50 7.51 12.42 0.52
CA HIS A 50 6.85 12.56 -0.77
C HIS A 50 7.22 11.37 -1.65
N ALA A 51 6.25 10.86 -2.42
CA ALA A 51 6.46 9.79 -3.37
C ALA A 51 5.91 10.15 -4.75
N MET A 52 6.61 9.76 -5.80
CA MET A 52 6.11 9.84 -7.16
C MET A 52 5.07 8.74 -7.37
N VAL A 53 3.82 9.11 -7.62
CA VAL A 53 2.74 8.17 -7.93
C VAL A 53 2.35 8.30 -9.39
N SER A 54 2.43 7.18 -10.10
CA SER A 54 2.02 7.07 -11.50
C SER A 54 1.29 5.74 -11.75
N GLY A 55 0.44 5.71 -12.76
CA GLY A 55 -0.37 4.52 -13.07
C GLY A 55 -1.60 4.39 -12.18
N SER A 56 -2.13 3.16 -12.08
CA SER A 56 -3.42 2.87 -11.43
C SER A 56 -3.30 1.94 -10.21
N SER A 57 -2.09 1.65 -9.74
CA SER A 57 -1.85 0.73 -8.63
C SER A 57 -2.23 1.38 -7.29
N ILE A 58 -3.35 0.95 -6.72
CA ILE A 58 -3.81 1.36 -5.39
C ILE A 58 -4.02 0.10 -4.56
N PHE A 59 -3.26 -0.02 -3.46
CA PHE A 59 -3.26 -1.21 -2.62
C PHE A 59 -4.11 -1.02 -1.37
N THR A 60 -4.67 -2.12 -0.85
CA THR A 60 -5.41 -2.10 0.41
C THR A 60 -4.43 -2.18 1.58
N PRO A 61 -4.63 -1.38 2.66
CA PRO A 61 -3.83 -1.53 3.88
C PRO A 61 -3.91 -2.95 4.42
N ILE A 62 -2.79 -3.48 4.93
CA ILE A 62 -2.82 -4.75 5.64
C ILE A 62 -3.41 -4.56 7.03
N LYS A 63 -3.96 -5.64 7.59
CA LYS A 63 -4.47 -5.66 8.95
C LYS A 63 -3.32 -5.68 9.97
N GLN A 64 -3.58 -5.13 11.16
CA GLN A 64 -2.60 -5.00 12.25
C GLN A 64 -2.08 -6.35 12.78
N ASP A 65 -2.88 -7.42 12.68
CA ASP A 65 -2.48 -8.78 13.06
C ASP A 65 -1.49 -9.42 12.06
N ARG A 66 -1.39 -8.89 10.84
CA ARG A 66 -0.52 -9.39 9.78
C ARG A 66 0.76 -8.58 9.62
N GLY A 67 0.79 -7.34 10.10
CA GLY A 67 1.95 -6.47 10.00
C GLY A 67 1.61 -5.00 10.22
N VAL A 68 2.53 -4.13 9.79
CA VAL A 68 2.48 -2.69 10.02
C VAL A 68 2.48 -1.93 8.70
N ASN A 69 1.55 -1.00 8.55
CA ASN A 69 1.56 0.00 7.46
C ASN A 69 2.47 1.17 7.91
N ALA A 70 3.78 1.00 7.80
CA ALA A 70 4.77 1.94 8.36
C ALA A 70 4.74 3.34 7.72
N VAL A 71 4.31 3.44 6.46
CA VAL A 71 4.11 4.73 5.79
C VAL A 71 2.80 4.68 5.02
N VAL A 72 1.97 5.71 5.18
CA VAL A 72 0.60 5.77 4.65
C VAL A 72 0.35 7.11 3.99
N PHE A 73 -0.28 7.13 2.81
CA PHE A 73 -0.64 8.37 2.12
C PHE A 73 -1.55 9.27 2.96
N SER A 74 -1.38 10.58 2.83
CA SER A 74 -2.16 11.58 3.59
C SER A 74 -3.64 11.57 3.18
N ALA A 75 -4.45 12.36 3.88
CA ALA A 75 -5.87 12.55 3.57
C ALA A 75 -6.06 13.14 2.15
N ALA A 76 -7.23 12.93 1.55
CA ALA A 76 -7.49 13.26 0.13
C ALA A 76 -7.28 14.74 -0.24
N ASP A 77 -7.47 15.64 0.73
CA ASP A 77 -7.24 17.08 0.62
C ASP A 77 -5.75 17.47 0.69
N GLN A 78 -4.92 16.65 1.32
CA GLN A 78 -3.49 16.90 1.54
C GLN A 78 -2.55 15.94 0.80
N VAL A 79 -3.08 14.89 0.18
CA VAL A 79 -2.28 13.84 -0.46
C VAL A 79 -1.52 14.38 -1.67
N MET A 80 -2.03 15.39 -2.38
CA MET A 80 -1.34 15.96 -3.54
C MET A 80 -0.44 17.13 -3.11
N ALA A 81 0.87 16.93 -3.20
CA ALA A 81 1.85 17.98 -2.93
C ALA A 81 2.19 18.80 -4.17
N SER A 82 2.30 18.16 -5.34
CA SER A 82 2.52 18.84 -6.61
C SER A 82 2.09 17.98 -7.80
N GLY A 83 1.97 18.60 -8.98
CA GLY A 83 1.52 17.95 -10.20
C GLY A 83 0.00 18.04 -10.39
N TYR A 84 -0.55 17.11 -11.16
CA TYR A 84 -1.98 17.05 -11.44
C TYR A 84 -2.52 15.65 -11.21
N SER A 85 -3.65 15.54 -10.52
CA SER A 85 -4.33 14.29 -10.25
C SER A 85 -5.84 14.52 -10.12
N TRP A 86 -6.62 13.59 -10.67
CA TRP A 86 -8.07 13.56 -10.54
C TRP A 86 -8.50 13.48 -9.08
N GLU A 87 -9.62 14.10 -8.73
CA GLU A 87 -10.10 14.12 -7.34
C GLU A 87 -10.47 12.71 -6.86
N GLU A 88 -11.06 11.90 -7.74
CA GLU A 88 -11.42 10.52 -7.50
C GLU A 88 -10.19 9.67 -7.16
N PHE A 89 -9.10 9.87 -7.89
CA PHE A 89 -7.84 9.17 -7.64
C PHE A 89 -7.26 9.57 -6.27
N ARG A 90 -7.26 10.86 -5.94
CA ARG A 90 -6.80 11.35 -4.62
C ARG A 90 -7.61 10.75 -3.48
N LYS A 91 -8.94 10.63 -3.64
CA LYS A 91 -9.82 10.00 -2.66
C LYS A 91 -9.53 8.52 -2.48
N GLN A 92 -9.23 7.81 -3.57
CA GLN A 92 -8.89 6.38 -3.51
C GLN A 92 -7.50 6.12 -2.94
N LEU A 93 -6.52 6.98 -3.23
CA LEU A 93 -5.15 6.88 -2.73
C LEU A 93 -5.03 7.27 -1.24
N ALA A 94 -5.93 8.12 -0.74
CA ALA A 94 -5.89 8.57 0.64
C ALA A 94 -5.89 7.39 1.62
N TYR A 95 -5.03 7.47 2.65
CA TYR A 95 -4.85 6.44 3.68
C TYR A 95 -4.41 5.06 3.18
N LYS A 96 -3.97 4.95 1.91
CA LYS A 96 -3.40 3.71 1.38
C LYS A 96 -1.92 3.59 1.74
N PRO A 97 -1.40 2.37 1.87
CA PRO A 97 -0.03 2.17 2.29
C PRO A 97 0.95 2.58 1.18
N LEU A 98 2.02 3.26 1.59
CA LEU A 98 3.22 3.49 0.80
C LEU A 98 4.29 2.44 1.13
N LEU A 99 4.44 2.11 2.41
CA LEU A 99 5.39 1.11 2.92
C LEU A 99 4.69 0.18 3.90
N ILE A 100 4.86 -1.12 3.67
CA ILE A 100 4.30 -2.19 4.48
C ILE A 100 5.45 -3.06 4.98
N VAL A 101 5.38 -3.47 6.24
CA VAL A 101 6.27 -4.46 6.83
C VAL A 101 5.45 -5.58 7.43
N GLN A 102 5.68 -6.81 6.98
CA GLN A 102 5.08 -8.00 7.56
C GLN A 102 6.15 -9.01 7.95
N ARG A 103 5.88 -9.77 9.01
CA ARG A 103 6.71 -10.91 9.40
C ARG A 103 6.27 -12.10 8.57
N ASP A 104 7.22 -12.78 7.93
CA ASP A 104 6.95 -14.06 7.29
C ASP A 104 8.08 -15.05 7.59
N GLY A 105 7.72 -16.17 8.22
CA GLY A 105 8.65 -17.16 8.75
C GLY A 105 9.76 -16.53 9.61
N ARG A 106 11.01 -16.66 9.13
CA ARG A 106 12.23 -16.17 9.79
C ARG A 106 12.69 -14.81 9.27
N GLY A 107 11.84 -14.10 8.54
CA GLY A 107 12.19 -12.87 7.84
C GLY A 107 11.14 -11.77 7.97
N ASN A 108 11.46 -10.63 7.37
CA ASN A 108 10.52 -9.54 7.16
C ASN A 108 10.29 -9.41 5.65
N GLU A 109 9.04 -9.33 5.24
CA GLU A 109 8.65 -8.90 3.90
C GLU A 109 8.33 -7.40 3.95
N ILE A 110 8.99 -6.64 3.09
CA ILE A 110 8.92 -5.18 3.06
C ILE A 110 8.42 -4.79 1.67
N GLY A 111 7.20 -4.25 1.62
CA GLY A 111 6.53 -3.86 0.38
C GLY A 111 6.50 -2.35 0.20
N PHE A 112 6.97 -1.87 -0.96
CA PHE A 112 6.83 -0.48 -1.39
C PHE A 112 5.79 -0.40 -2.51
N THR A 113 4.80 0.47 -2.38
CA THR A 113 3.74 0.63 -3.40
C THR A 113 4.08 1.67 -4.47
N ALA A 114 5.08 2.50 -4.22
CA ALA A 114 5.70 3.39 -5.19
C ALA A 114 7.23 3.19 -5.16
N ASP A 115 7.92 3.58 -6.23
CA ASP A 115 9.37 3.43 -6.35
C ASP A 115 10.10 4.29 -5.28
N PRO A 116 10.79 3.67 -4.31
CA PRO A 116 11.49 4.42 -3.27
C PRO A 116 12.76 5.12 -3.78
N ASN A 117 13.26 4.76 -4.97
CA ASN A 117 14.49 5.29 -5.55
C ASN A 117 14.22 6.14 -6.80
N TYR A 118 12.98 6.61 -7.01
CA TYR A 118 12.60 7.35 -8.20
C TYR A 118 13.53 8.55 -8.44
N ARG A 119 14.45 8.39 -9.40
CA ARG A 119 15.52 9.35 -9.75
C ARG A 119 16.38 9.82 -8.57
N ALA A 120 16.38 9.12 -7.45
CA ALA A 120 17.11 9.45 -6.22
C ALA A 120 16.88 10.87 -5.64
N TYR A 121 15.83 11.60 -6.06
CA TYR A 121 15.56 12.98 -5.59
C TYR A 121 14.62 13.07 -4.38
N MET A 122 13.94 11.98 -4.03
CA MET A 122 12.95 11.99 -2.95
C MET A 122 13.63 11.76 -1.60
N ASP A 123 14.01 12.86 -0.94
CA ASP A 123 14.55 12.80 0.42
C ASP A 123 13.58 12.08 1.36
N GLY A 124 14.11 11.10 2.10
CA GLY A 124 13.33 10.22 2.99
C GLY A 124 13.03 8.83 2.39
N LEU A 125 12.64 8.72 1.11
CA LEU A 125 12.37 7.40 0.50
C LEU A 125 13.63 6.55 0.34
N ASN A 126 14.74 7.15 -0.06
CA ASN A 126 16.04 6.48 -0.12
C ASN A 126 16.46 5.97 1.28
N LEU A 127 16.16 6.72 2.35
CA LEU A 127 16.45 6.30 3.72
C LEU A 127 15.58 5.12 4.15
N LEU A 128 14.29 5.09 3.77
CA LEU A 128 13.43 3.91 3.99
C LEU A 128 13.99 2.68 3.28
N PHE A 129 14.45 2.82 2.05
CA PHE A 129 15.08 1.73 1.30
C PHE A 129 16.37 1.25 1.97
N ILE A 130 17.25 2.15 2.38
CA ILE A 130 18.49 1.82 3.11
C ILE A 130 18.16 1.13 4.43
N ASN A 131 17.18 1.63 5.19
CA ASN A 131 16.73 0.98 6.42
C ASN A 131 16.19 -0.43 6.16
N ALA A 132 15.41 -0.63 5.10
CA ALA A 132 14.92 -1.95 4.71
C ALA A 132 16.08 -2.94 4.45
N VAL A 133 17.12 -2.50 3.74
CA VAL A 133 18.27 -3.35 3.39
C VAL A 133 19.17 -3.64 4.60
N PHE A 134 19.55 -2.61 5.37
CA PHE A 134 20.56 -2.75 6.43
C PHE A 134 19.97 -3.12 7.79
N ARG A 135 18.76 -2.65 8.11
CA ARG A 135 18.09 -2.98 9.39
C ARG A 135 17.18 -4.19 9.27
N GLY A 136 16.65 -4.47 8.08
CA GLY A 136 15.74 -5.61 7.84
C GLY A 136 16.26 -6.94 8.41
N PRO A 137 17.52 -7.36 8.14
CA PRO A 137 18.08 -8.60 8.68
C PRO A 137 18.24 -8.61 10.21
N ALA A 138 18.61 -7.47 10.82
CA ALA A 138 18.74 -7.37 12.27
C ALA A 138 17.38 -7.55 12.99
N HIS A 139 16.30 -7.14 12.32
CA HIS A 139 14.95 -7.34 12.79
C HIS A 139 14.33 -8.66 12.31
N ALA A 140 15.07 -9.54 11.63
CA ALA A 140 14.59 -10.85 11.18
C ALA A 140 14.77 -11.98 12.23
N GLY A 141 15.52 -11.71 13.32
CA GLY A 141 15.74 -12.67 14.40
C GLY A 141 14.68 -12.61 15.51
N GLY A 142 14.19 -13.77 15.96
CA GLY A 142 13.29 -13.88 17.11
C GLY A 142 11.83 -14.13 16.74
N GLY A 143 11.49 -15.38 16.43
CA GLY A 143 10.13 -15.82 16.13
C GLY A 143 10.02 -17.34 16.27
N GLY A 144 10.48 -17.89 17.40
CA GLY A 144 9.98 -19.18 17.86
C GLY A 144 8.61 -18.90 18.48
N GLY A 145 7.54 -19.44 17.87
CA GLY A 145 6.19 -19.27 18.41
C GLY A 145 5.02 -19.38 17.43
N PHE A 146 5.20 -19.94 16.23
CA PHE A 146 4.09 -20.19 15.28
C PHE A 146 4.12 -21.61 14.70
N THR A 147 4.48 -22.62 15.50
CA THR A 147 4.52 -24.02 15.00
C THR A 147 3.86 -25.07 15.87
N GLU A 148 3.21 -24.74 17.00
CA GLU A 148 2.51 -25.78 17.78
C GLU A 148 0.97 -25.65 17.71
N GLU A 149 0.38 -24.45 17.73
CA GLU A 149 -1.09 -24.31 17.75
C GLU A 149 -1.77 -24.47 16.37
N GLU A 150 -1.06 -24.25 15.25
CA GLU A 150 -1.63 -24.44 13.90
C GLU A 150 -1.53 -25.90 13.42
N GLU A 151 -0.53 -26.67 13.87
CA GLU A 151 -0.45 -28.10 13.59
C GLU A 151 -1.53 -28.88 14.36
N GLU A 152 -1.86 -28.50 15.60
CA GLU A 152 -2.93 -29.13 16.37
C GLU A 152 -4.33 -28.90 15.75
N ARG A 153 -4.59 -27.70 15.21
CA ARG A 153 -5.86 -27.40 14.53
C ARG A 153 -6.05 -28.19 13.23
N HIS A 154 -4.96 -28.49 12.53
CA HIS A 154 -4.98 -29.33 11.33
C HIS A 154 -5.01 -30.84 11.64
N ALA A 155 -4.48 -31.26 12.80
CA ALA A 155 -4.52 -32.65 13.24
C ALA A 155 -5.91 -33.07 13.80
N LEU A 156 -6.67 -32.14 14.38
CA LEU A 156 -8.00 -32.40 14.95
C LEU A 156 -9.15 -32.41 13.90
N GLN A 157 -8.86 -32.19 12.62
CA GLN A 157 -9.84 -32.20 11.53
C GLN A 157 -9.67 -33.36 10.54
N ARG A 158 -8.95 -34.43 10.91
CA ARG A 158 -8.90 -35.69 10.16
C ARG A 158 -9.43 -36.87 10.96
#